data_AF-T1WVY6-F1
#
_entry.id   AF-T1WVY6-F1
#
_cell.length_a   1.000
_cell.length_b   1.000
_cell.length_c   1.000
_cell.angle_alpha   90.00
_cell.angle_beta   90.00
_cell.angle_gamma   90.00
#
_symmetry.space_group_name_H-M   'P 1'
#
loop_
_entity.id
_entity.type
_entity.pdbx_description
1 polymer ?
#
loop_
_entity_poly.entity_id
_entity_poly.type
_entity_poly.pdbx_seq_one_letter_code
_entity_poly.pdbx_strand_id
1 'polypeptide(L)'
;YYDLLDRPSLGLPEARLATYAGIVFATWAEDAPSLEAYLGDARWYLDTVFNRRDGGMQALGPMKWLEPVNWKTLVDNCSDNYHVPTSHLSSARVQTRFLGRPRLSHEDQFASPNRHAFVNGHAITFRDADDNAPRYMHGVSDETMRLFQEYHDATMPEVEQRLGTLRARRVQLANHSIFPNGILGFRLALPRGPLKTEFWHFVLLERDAPEELKRVIRIGSQANNGAAGMFDQDD
;
A
#
# COMPACT_ATOMS: atom_id res chain seq x y z
N TYR A 1 18.55 -7.14 45.57
CA TYR A 1 19.70 -6.37 45.06
C TYR A 1 20.18 -5.28 46.02
N TYR A 2 19.76 -5.20 47.29
CA TYR A 2 20.31 -4.26 48.29
C TYR A 2 20.55 -2.81 47.79
N ASP A 3 19.66 -2.28 46.94
CA ASP A 3 19.81 -0.98 46.25
C ASP A 3 21.11 -0.78 45.44
N LEU A 4 21.86 -1.86 45.17
CA LEU A 4 23.04 -1.90 44.32
C LEU A 4 22.70 -2.01 42.83
N LEU A 5 21.46 -2.31 42.50
CA LEU A 5 20.99 -2.39 41.12
C LEU A 5 20.36 -1.05 40.73
N ASP A 6 21.10 -0.28 39.95
CA ASP A 6 20.64 0.98 39.36
C ASP A 6 19.65 0.71 38.22
N ARG A 7 18.39 0.43 38.59
CA ARG A 7 17.32 0.14 37.62
C ARG A 7 17.12 1.24 36.58
N PRO A 8 17.21 2.54 36.91
CA PRO A 8 17.13 3.62 35.92
C PRO A 8 18.14 3.51 34.75
N SER A 9 19.36 3.00 34.97
CA SER A 9 20.35 2.82 33.89
C SER A 9 20.21 1.52 33.11
N LEU A 10 19.23 0.68 33.46
CA LEU A 10 18.95 -0.62 32.83
C LEU A 10 17.69 -0.62 31.96
N GLY A 11 17.21 0.57 31.59
CA GLY A 11 16.14 0.71 30.59
C GLY A 11 16.51 0.05 29.27
N LEU A 12 15.52 -0.51 28.57
CA LEU A 12 15.73 -0.96 27.20
C LEU A 12 15.99 0.26 26.30
N PRO A 13 16.80 0.12 25.22
CA PRO A 13 16.95 1.18 24.24
C PRO A 13 15.57 1.62 23.72
N GLU A 14 15.29 2.92 23.77
CA GLU A 14 14.03 3.51 23.31
C GLU A 14 14.19 4.14 21.93
N ALA A 15 13.23 3.88 21.04
CA ALA A 15 13.16 4.53 19.73
C ALA A 15 12.22 5.73 19.82
N ARG A 16 12.50 6.79 19.05
CA ARG A 16 11.58 7.91 18.90
C ARG A 16 10.41 7.49 18.01
N LEU A 17 9.20 7.62 18.53
CA LEU A 17 7.96 7.25 17.83
C LEU A 17 7.21 8.48 17.32
N ALA A 18 6.54 8.31 16.19
CA ALA A 18 5.55 9.26 15.69
C ALA A 18 4.47 8.51 14.89
N THR A 19 3.27 9.07 14.83
CA THR A 19 2.13 8.44 14.17
C THR A 19 1.62 9.32 13.04
N TYR A 20 1.35 8.72 11.88
CA TYR A 20 0.68 9.36 10.75
C TYR A 20 -0.48 8.47 10.28
N ALA A 21 -1.70 9.01 10.27
CA ALA A 21 -2.90 8.28 9.83
C ALA A 21 -3.11 6.91 10.52
N GLY A 22 -2.73 6.80 11.79
CA GLY A 22 -2.77 5.54 12.56
C GLY A 22 -1.58 4.59 12.34
N ILE A 23 -0.67 4.90 11.41
CA ILE A 23 0.57 4.16 11.19
C ILE A 23 1.64 4.67 12.14
N VAL A 24 2.25 3.77 12.91
CA VAL A 24 3.35 4.08 13.83
C VAL A 24 4.68 3.94 13.10
N PHE A 25 5.47 5.01 13.11
CA PHE A 25 6.84 5.05 12.64
C PHE A 25 7.79 5.13 13.83
N ALA A 26 8.97 4.53 13.68
CA ALA A 26 10.01 4.52 14.69
C ALA A 26 11.35 4.86 14.06
N THR A 27 12.18 5.60 14.78
CA THR A 27 13.57 5.84 14.41
C THR A 27 14.47 5.80 15.63
N TRP A 28 15.68 5.28 15.46
CA TRP A 28 16.75 5.31 16.47
C TRP A 28 17.61 6.58 16.36
N ALA A 29 17.49 7.33 15.26
CA ALA A 29 18.25 8.56 15.06
C ALA A 29 17.59 9.72 15.83
N GLU A 30 18.31 10.27 16.79
CA GLU A 30 17.84 11.38 17.64
C GLU A 30 17.70 12.69 16.85
N ASP A 31 18.60 12.91 15.88
CA ASP A 31 18.66 14.07 15.01
C ASP A 31 17.77 13.97 13.76
N ALA A 32 17.00 12.88 13.63
CA ALA A 32 16.11 12.71 12.49
C ALA A 32 15.04 13.82 12.43
N PRO A 33 14.62 14.23 11.22
CA PRO A 33 13.52 15.19 11.05
C PRO A 33 12.23 14.67 11.69
N SER A 34 11.26 15.56 11.93
CA SER A 34 9.91 15.13 12.34
C SER A 34 9.31 14.19 11.29
N LEU A 35 8.38 13.31 11.69
CA LEU A 35 7.70 12.44 10.73
C LEU A 35 7.00 13.23 9.61
N GLU A 36 6.49 14.41 9.95
CA GLU A 36 5.90 15.34 8.98
C GLU A 36 6.93 15.79 7.92
N ALA A 37 8.10 16.24 8.34
CA ALA A 37 9.16 16.67 7.43
C ALA A 37 9.76 15.50 6.65
N TYR A 38 9.83 14.31 7.26
CA TYR A 38 10.25 13.07 6.61
C TYR A 38 9.34 12.72 5.43
N LEU A 39 8.03 12.59 5.68
CA LEU A 39 7.06 12.26 4.64
C LEU A 39 6.89 13.40 3.62
N GLY A 40 7.04 14.66 4.06
CA GLY A 40 6.92 15.83 3.21
C GLY A 40 5.59 15.88 2.46
N ASP A 41 5.66 16.23 1.18
CA ASP A 41 4.51 16.29 0.27
C ASP A 41 3.98 14.91 -0.15
N ALA A 42 4.67 13.81 0.18
CA ALA A 42 4.13 12.46 -0.06
C ALA A 42 2.80 12.28 0.68
N ARG A 43 2.63 12.93 1.85
CA ARG A 43 1.37 12.94 2.62
C ARG A 43 0.17 13.35 1.79
N TRP A 44 0.35 14.28 0.85
CA TRP A 44 -0.74 14.74 -0.02
C TRP A 44 -1.36 13.59 -0.83
N TYR A 45 -0.52 12.64 -1.25
CA TYR A 45 -0.94 11.43 -1.95
C TYR A 45 -1.35 10.32 -0.99
N LEU A 46 -0.58 10.09 0.08
CA LEU A 46 -0.84 9.03 1.06
C LEU A 46 -2.20 9.21 1.76
N ASP A 47 -2.63 10.44 2.02
CA ASP A 47 -3.93 10.72 2.61
C ASP A 47 -5.08 10.14 1.79
N THR A 48 -4.96 10.01 0.46
CA THR A 48 -6.03 9.45 -0.41
C THR A 48 -6.35 7.98 -0.12
N VAL A 49 -5.48 7.30 0.64
CA VAL A 49 -5.67 5.92 1.09
C VAL A 49 -5.67 5.85 2.62
N PHE A 50 -4.63 6.36 3.27
CA PHE A 50 -4.40 6.12 4.70
C PHE A 50 -5.22 7.03 5.61
N ASN A 51 -5.54 8.25 5.15
CA ASN A 51 -6.21 9.28 5.93
C ASN A 51 -7.47 9.82 5.23
N ARG A 52 -8.09 9.01 4.36
CA ARG A 52 -9.18 9.48 3.49
C ARG A 52 -10.51 9.67 4.21
N ARG A 53 -10.68 9.04 5.37
CA ARG A 53 -11.91 9.02 6.18
C ARG A 53 -11.57 9.04 7.66
N ASP A 54 -12.51 9.52 8.48
CA ASP A 54 -12.35 9.61 9.94
C ASP A 54 -12.33 8.24 10.62
N GLY A 55 -13.03 7.25 10.04
CA GLY A 55 -13.01 5.87 10.53
C GLY A 55 -11.61 5.23 10.48
N GLY A 56 -10.73 5.75 9.61
CA GLY A 56 -9.36 5.30 9.44
C GLY A 56 -9.23 3.88 8.90
N MET A 57 -7.97 3.45 8.79
CA MET A 57 -7.63 2.14 8.25
C MET A 57 -7.42 1.09 9.36
N GLN A 58 -7.60 -0.17 8.99
CA GLN A 58 -7.20 -1.35 9.75
C GLN A 58 -6.26 -2.21 8.90
N ALA A 59 -5.16 -2.63 9.50
CA ALA A 59 -4.24 -3.60 8.92
C ALA A 59 -4.55 -5.00 9.45
N LEU A 60 -4.76 -5.96 8.54
CA LEU A 60 -4.91 -7.37 8.84
C LEU A 60 -3.62 -8.13 8.50
N GLY A 61 -3.14 -8.96 9.41
CA GLY A 61 -1.93 -9.77 9.24
C GLY A 61 -0.87 -9.47 10.31
N PRO A 62 0.43 -9.56 9.98
CA PRO A 62 0.99 -9.77 8.65
C PRO A 62 1.04 -11.25 8.23
N MET A 63 0.96 -11.50 6.93
CA MET A 63 1.54 -12.69 6.31
C MET A 63 3.03 -12.49 6.14
N LYS A 64 3.84 -13.52 6.43
CA LYS A 64 5.31 -13.41 6.39
C LYS A 64 5.93 -14.50 5.55
N TRP A 65 6.93 -14.14 4.75
CA TRP A 65 7.74 -15.09 3.99
C TRP A 65 9.16 -14.57 3.79
N LEU A 66 10.05 -15.44 3.33
CA LEU A 66 11.46 -15.18 3.10
C LEU A 66 11.79 -15.39 1.64
N GLU A 67 12.57 -14.48 1.07
CA GLU A 67 13.07 -14.61 -0.29
C GLU A 67 14.57 -14.34 -0.38
N PRO A 68 15.29 -15.03 -1.28
CA PRO A 68 16.72 -14.86 -1.51
C PRO A 68 17.02 -13.63 -2.40
N VAL A 69 16.46 -12.47 -2.03
CA VAL A 69 16.59 -11.21 -2.79
C VAL A 69 17.00 -10.07 -1.87
N ASN A 70 17.66 -9.06 -2.44
CA ASN A 70 17.92 -7.82 -1.72
C ASN A 70 16.63 -6.98 -1.57
N TRP A 71 16.41 -6.39 -0.40
CA TRP A 71 15.20 -5.62 -0.10
C TRP A 71 14.96 -4.45 -1.08
N LYS A 72 16.02 -3.89 -1.66
CA LYS A 72 15.92 -2.77 -2.60
C LYS A 72 15.21 -3.15 -3.91
N THR A 73 15.36 -4.39 -4.36
CA THR A 73 14.77 -4.86 -5.62
C THR A 73 13.26 -4.62 -5.66
N LEU A 74 12.56 -4.93 -4.56
CA LEU A 74 11.10 -4.77 -4.51
C LEU A 74 10.66 -3.34 -4.21
N VAL A 75 11.51 -2.56 -3.54
CA VAL A 75 11.29 -1.12 -3.36
C VAL A 75 11.35 -0.40 -4.70
N ASP A 76 12.32 -0.76 -5.55
CA ASP A 76 12.44 -0.24 -6.90
C ASP A 76 11.29 -0.74 -7.80
N ASN A 77 10.89 -2.03 -7.65
CA ASN A 77 9.75 -2.61 -8.37
C ASN A 77 8.45 -1.83 -8.18
N CYS A 78 8.25 -1.18 -7.03
CA CYS A 78 7.06 -0.37 -6.76
C CYS A 78 6.88 0.81 -7.73
N SER A 79 7.94 1.24 -8.43
CA SER A 79 7.84 2.30 -9.45
C SER A 79 8.01 1.77 -10.87
N ASP A 80 8.23 0.46 -11.03
CA ASP A 80 8.40 -0.18 -12.32
C ASP A 80 7.03 -0.57 -12.87
N ASN A 81 6.43 0.28 -13.70
CA ASN A 81 5.23 -0.10 -14.46
C ASN A 81 5.57 -0.83 -15.77
N TYR A 82 6.85 -0.88 -16.14
CA TYR A 82 7.32 -1.46 -17.39
C TYR A 82 7.32 -2.99 -17.32
N HIS A 83 7.60 -3.59 -16.16
CA HIS A 83 7.58 -5.05 -16.02
C HIS A 83 6.16 -5.65 -16.18
N VAL A 84 5.10 -4.90 -15.84
CA VAL A 84 3.72 -5.43 -15.68
C VAL A 84 3.23 -6.23 -16.91
N PRO A 85 3.38 -5.76 -18.17
CA PRO A 85 2.93 -6.53 -19.33
C PRO A 85 3.83 -7.74 -19.67
N THR A 86 5.03 -7.81 -19.07
CA THR A 86 6.01 -8.87 -19.29
C THR A 86 5.95 -9.92 -18.17
N SER A 87 6.27 -9.56 -16.93
CA SER A 87 6.33 -10.50 -15.81
C SER A 87 4.95 -11.08 -15.52
N HIS A 88 3.91 -10.23 -15.48
CA HIS A 88 2.55 -10.67 -15.17
C HIS A 88 1.72 -11.10 -16.39
N LEU A 89 2.35 -11.43 -17.53
CA LEU A 89 1.64 -11.77 -18.76
C LEU A 89 0.72 -12.98 -18.60
N SER A 90 1.14 -13.98 -17.83
CA SER A 90 0.35 -15.16 -17.43
C SER A 90 -0.94 -14.74 -16.73
N SER A 91 -0.81 -13.97 -15.65
CA SER A 91 -1.88 -13.43 -14.83
C SER A 91 -2.82 -12.52 -15.64
N ALA A 92 -2.28 -11.63 -16.47
CA ALA A 92 -3.05 -10.76 -17.34
C ALA A 92 -3.90 -11.56 -18.35
N ARG A 93 -3.36 -12.62 -18.97
CA ARG A 93 -4.12 -13.48 -19.90
C ARG A 93 -5.28 -14.18 -19.21
N VAL A 94 -5.09 -14.66 -17.98
CA VAL A 94 -6.16 -15.27 -17.17
C VAL A 94 -7.25 -14.23 -16.89
N GLN A 95 -6.87 -13.03 -16.45
CA GLN A 95 -7.84 -11.96 -16.18
C GLN A 95 -8.59 -11.52 -17.44
N THR A 96 -7.93 -11.42 -18.60
CA THR A 96 -8.61 -11.12 -19.87
C THR A 96 -9.61 -12.19 -20.24
N ARG A 97 -9.25 -13.47 -20.10
CA ARG A 97 -10.10 -14.59 -20.50
C ARG A 97 -11.30 -14.78 -19.58
N PHE A 98 -11.11 -14.64 -18.27
CA PHE A 98 -12.11 -15.05 -17.27
C PHE A 98 -12.76 -13.88 -16.54
N LEU A 99 -12.15 -12.70 -16.51
CA LEU A 99 -12.68 -11.50 -15.84
C LEU A 99 -12.99 -10.36 -16.82
N GLY A 100 -12.91 -10.60 -18.13
CA GLY A 100 -13.21 -9.62 -19.17
C GLY A 100 -12.28 -8.39 -19.18
N ARG A 101 -11.13 -8.45 -18.50
CA ARG A 101 -10.20 -7.30 -18.46
C ARG A 101 -9.54 -7.07 -19.83
N PRO A 102 -9.35 -5.82 -20.26
CA PRO A 102 -8.67 -5.55 -21.51
C PRO A 102 -7.25 -6.14 -21.51
N ARG A 103 -6.76 -6.49 -22.69
CA ARG A 103 -5.36 -6.91 -22.84
C ARG A 103 -4.46 -5.75 -22.40
N LEU A 104 -3.43 -6.06 -21.63
CA LEU A 104 -2.40 -5.11 -21.23
C LEU A 104 -1.18 -5.24 -22.12
N SER A 105 -0.71 -4.13 -22.68
CA SER A 105 0.53 -4.05 -23.46
C SER A 105 1.47 -2.96 -22.93
N HIS A 106 2.71 -2.95 -23.41
CA HIS A 106 3.66 -1.87 -23.12
C HIS A 106 3.22 -0.52 -23.70
N GLU A 107 2.51 -0.53 -24.84
CA GLU A 107 1.95 0.70 -25.43
C GLU A 107 0.86 1.30 -24.54
N ASP A 108 -0.01 0.47 -23.96
CA ASP A 108 -1.03 0.92 -23.00
C ASP A 108 -0.41 1.52 -21.74
N GLN A 109 0.67 0.90 -21.22
CA GLN A 109 1.40 1.43 -20.07
C GLN A 109 2.09 2.75 -20.40
N PHE A 110 2.69 2.88 -21.59
CA PHE A 110 3.35 4.10 -22.04
C PHE A 110 2.35 5.25 -22.28
N ALA A 111 1.17 4.95 -22.84
CA ALA A 111 0.10 5.91 -23.08
C ALA A 111 -0.74 6.21 -21.83
N SER A 112 -0.47 5.53 -20.71
CA SER A 112 -1.25 5.64 -19.48
C SER A 112 -1.28 7.08 -18.94
N PRO A 113 -2.43 7.54 -18.41
CA PRO A 113 -2.51 8.83 -17.70
C PRO A 113 -1.83 8.79 -16.33
N ASN A 114 -1.23 7.67 -15.93
CA ASN A 114 -0.47 7.57 -14.70
C ASN A 114 0.65 8.63 -14.65
N ARG A 115 0.99 9.04 -13.44
CA ARG A 115 2.03 10.01 -13.13
C ARG A 115 2.90 9.46 -12.01
N HIS A 116 4.17 9.86 -12.04
CA HIS A 116 5.16 9.49 -11.04
C HIS A 116 5.67 10.73 -10.31
N ALA A 117 5.79 10.63 -9.00
CA ALA A 117 6.40 11.64 -8.15
C ALA A 117 7.40 10.99 -7.19
N PHE A 118 8.46 11.72 -6.89
CA PHE A 118 9.46 11.34 -5.90
C PHE A 118 9.56 12.46 -4.86
N VAL A 119 9.27 12.13 -3.61
CA VAL A 119 9.28 13.11 -2.51
C VAL A 119 10.06 12.52 -1.34
N ASN A 120 11.17 13.15 -0.96
CA ASN A 120 12.03 12.70 0.15
C ASN A 120 12.45 11.22 0.07
N GLY A 121 12.61 10.69 -1.15
CA GLY A 121 12.93 9.27 -1.39
C GLY A 121 11.71 8.34 -1.43
N HIS A 122 10.50 8.81 -1.11
CA HIS A 122 9.25 8.09 -1.32
C HIS A 122 8.87 8.13 -2.80
N ALA A 123 8.63 6.97 -3.38
CA ALA A 123 8.18 6.87 -4.76
C ALA A 123 6.67 6.71 -4.81
N ILE A 124 6.02 7.52 -5.63
CA ILE A 124 4.56 7.61 -5.70
C ILE A 124 4.16 7.47 -7.16
N THR A 125 3.38 6.44 -7.47
CA THR A 125 2.60 6.37 -8.71
C THR A 125 1.17 6.73 -8.36
N PHE A 126 0.60 7.68 -9.10
CA PHE A 126 -0.81 8.02 -8.99
C PHE A 126 -1.44 8.09 -10.38
N ARG A 127 -2.76 7.96 -10.43
CA ARG A 127 -3.51 8.01 -11.68
C ARG A 127 -4.72 8.90 -11.56
N ASP A 128 -5.11 9.44 -12.71
CA ASP A 128 -6.39 10.10 -12.86
C ASP A 128 -7.48 9.04 -12.77
N ALA A 129 -8.28 9.11 -11.73
CA ALA A 129 -9.31 8.13 -11.44
C ALA A 129 -10.63 8.54 -12.09
N ASP A 130 -11.37 7.55 -12.60
CA ASP A 130 -12.77 7.75 -12.96
C ASP A 130 -13.57 8.04 -11.67
N ASP A 131 -14.41 9.08 -11.72
CA ASP A 131 -15.24 9.52 -10.61
C ASP A 131 -16.13 8.38 -10.07
N ASN A 132 -16.62 7.51 -10.95
CA ASN A 132 -17.51 6.42 -10.59
C ASN A 132 -16.79 5.11 -10.25
N ALA A 133 -15.47 5.04 -10.38
CA ALA A 133 -14.73 3.80 -10.12
C ALA A 133 -14.43 3.60 -8.62
N PRO A 134 -14.80 2.46 -8.03
CA PRO A 134 -14.42 2.13 -6.66
C PRO A 134 -12.91 2.18 -6.44
N ARG A 135 -12.50 2.68 -5.26
CA ARG A 135 -11.07 2.87 -4.95
C ARG A 135 -10.35 1.59 -4.52
N TYR A 136 -11.09 0.62 -3.99
CA TYR A 136 -10.58 -0.73 -3.75
C TYR A 136 -10.82 -1.61 -4.98
N MET A 137 -9.76 -2.22 -5.48
CA MET A 137 -9.82 -3.06 -6.69
C MET A 137 -9.60 -4.55 -6.43
N HIS A 138 -8.99 -4.89 -5.29
CA HIS A 138 -8.76 -6.29 -4.92
C HIS A 138 -10.04 -6.94 -4.43
N GLY A 139 -10.47 -8.00 -5.11
CA GLY A 139 -11.71 -8.73 -4.80
C GLY A 139 -12.93 -8.27 -5.60
N VAL A 140 -12.78 -7.28 -6.48
CA VAL A 140 -13.82 -6.86 -7.42
C VAL A 140 -14.00 -7.93 -8.50
N SER A 141 -15.23 -8.42 -8.63
CA SER A 141 -15.74 -9.27 -9.72
C SER A 141 -17.16 -8.81 -10.09
N ASP A 142 -17.75 -9.38 -11.14
CA ASP A 142 -19.15 -9.08 -11.52
C ASP A 142 -20.13 -9.30 -10.37
N GLU A 143 -19.88 -10.32 -9.52
CA GLU A 143 -20.72 -10.66 -8.38
C GLU A 143 -20.57 -9.67 -7.21
N THR A 144 -19.36 -9.15 -6.98
CA THR A 144 -19.05 -8.31 -5.82
C THR A 144 -19.05 -6.82 -6.14
N MET A 145 -19.04 -6.42 -7.41
CA MET A 145 -18.95 -5.02 -7.86
C MET A 145 -19.96 -4.12 -7.14
N ARG A 146 -21.20 -4.59 -6.98
CA ARG A 146 -22.24 -3.84 -6.28
C ARG A 146 -21.82 -3.42 -4.86
N LEU A 147 -21.18 -4.31 -4.09
CA LEU A 147 -20.72 -4.01 -2.73
C LEU A 147 -19.68 -2.88 -2.72
N PHE A 148 -18.76 -2.90 -3.70
CA PHE A 148 -17.73 -1.87 -3.83
C PHE A 148 -18.31 -0.53 -4.28
N GLN A 149 -19.27 -0.54 -5.22
CA GLN A 149 -19.92 0.66 -5.71
C GLN A 149 -20.77 1.32 -4.62
N GLU A 150 -21.64 0.56 -3.95
CA GLU A 150 -22.49 1.07 -2.87
C GLU A 150 -21.65 1.71 -1.76
N TYR A 151 -20.53 1.08 -1.39
CA TYR A 151 -19.63 1.63 -0.39
C TYR A 151 -18.87 2.87 -0.87
N HIS A 152 -18.42 2.88 -2.13
CA HIS A 152 -17.79 4.05 -2.74
C HIS A 152 -18.74 5.25 -2.74
N ASP A 153 -19.96 5.07 -3.21
CA ASP A 153 -20.97 6.12 -3.30
C ASP A 153 -21.36 6.65 -1.90
N ALA A 154 -21.53 5.75 -0.93
CA ALA A 154 -21.88 6.12 0.44
C ALA A 154 -20.78 6.90 1.15
N THR A 155 -19.50 6.62 0.86
CA THR A 155 -18.37 7.25 1.54
C THR A 155 -17.82 8.48 0.83
N MET A 156 -18.08 8.64 -0.48
CA MET A 156 -17.49 9.72 -1.27
C MET A 156 -17.78 11.14 -0.71
N PRO A 157 -18.99 11.47 -0.21
CA PRO A 157 -19.24 12.80 0.35
C PRO A 157 -18.30 13.15 1.52
N GLU A 158 -18.01 12.20 2.41
CA GLU A 158 -17.06 12.38 3.52
C GLU A 158 -15.64 12.60 3.00
N VAL A 159 -15.23 11.79 2.01
CA VAL A 159 -13.89 11.86 1.41
C VAL A 159 -13.69 13.20 0.70
N GLU A 160 -14.70 13.70 -0.01
CA GLU A 160 -14.68 15.03 -0.63
C GLU A 160 -14.61 16.15 0.40
N GLN A 161 -15.36 16.07 1.48
CA GLN A 161 -15.29 17.04 2.56
C GLN A 161 -13.87 17.12 3.14
N ARG A 162 -13.20 15.97 3.28
CA ARG A 162 -11.89 15.87 3.92
C ARG A 162 -10.73 16.25 3.00
N LEU A 163 -10.75 15.76 1.77
CA LEU A 163 -9.62 15.88 0.84
C LEU A 163 -9.84 16.94 -0.24
N GLY A 164 -11.06 17.44 -0.39
CA GLY A 164 -11.50 18.23 -1.54
C GLY A 164 -11.76 17.37 -2.77
N THR A 165 -12.58 17.89 -3.68
CA THR A 165 -13.05 17.19 -4.88
C THR A 165 -11.93 16.60 -5.72
N LEU A 166 -10.83 17.34 -5.94
CA LEU A 166 -9.72 16.87 -6.76
C LEU A 166 -9.10 15.58 -6.19
N ARG A 167 -8.74 15.57 -4.90
CA ARG A 167 -8.05 14.42 -4.28
C ARG A 167 -8.99 13.25 -4.05
N ALA A 168 -10.26 13.51 -3.75
CA ALA A 168 -11.25 12.47 -3.55
C ALA A 168 -11.64 11.76 -4.86
N ARG A 169 -11.87 12.54 -5.93
CA ARG A 169 -12.44 12.03 -7.18
C ARG A 169 -11.43 11.71 -8.27
N ARG A 170 -10.29 12.40 -8.31
CA ARG A 170 -9.36 12.31 -9.44
C ARG A 170 -8.01 11.73 -9.07
N VAL A 171 -7.57 11.83 -7.82
CA VAL A 171 -6.26 11.31 -7.41
C VAL A 171 -6.42 9.93 -6.79
N GLN A 172 -5.99 8.89 -7.49
CA GLN A 172 -5.87 7.55 -6.91
C GLN A 172 -4.39 7.19 -6.75
N LEU A 173 -3.96 7.00 -5.50
CA LEU A 173 -2.68 6.39 -5.20
C LEU A 173 -2.66 4.94 -5.71
N ALA A 174 -1.65 4.63 -6.53
CA ALA A 174 -1.40 3.31 -7.06
C ALA A 174 -0.14 2.74 -6.38
N ASN A 175 0.81 2.23 -7.17
CA ASN A 175 2.03 1.65 -6.64
C ASN A 175 2.88 2.73 -5.95
N HIS A 176 3.38 2.42 -4.76
CA HIS A 176 4.17 3.37 -3.98
C HIS A 176 5.16 2.66 -3.08
N SER A 177 6.25 3.35 -2.78
CA SER A 177 7.18 2.96 -1.72
C SER A 177 7.35 4.10 -0.73
N ILE A 178 7.28 3.75 0.54
CA ILE A 178 7.66 4.66 1.62
C ILE A 178 9.07 4.25 2.00
N PHE A 179 10.05 5.02 1.56
CA PHE A 179 11.45 4.87 1.94
C PHE A 179 11.62 4.50 3.43
N PRO A 180 12.62 3.68 3.80
CA PRO A 180 13.44 2.91 2.87
C PRO A 180 12.69 1.71 2.30
N ASN A 181 11.91 1.01 3.12
CA ASN A 181 11.51 -0.37 2.84
C ASN A 181 10.01 -0.66 2.98
N GLY A 182 9.18 0.39 3.02
CA GLY A 182 7.74 0.27 2.85
C GLY A 182 7.42 0.08 1.37
N ILE A 183 6.71 -0.99 1.03
CA ILE A 183 6.35 -1.32 -0.37
C ILE A 183 4.83 -1.53 -0.51
N LEU A 184 4.37 -1.40 -1.76
CA LEU A 184 3.02 -1.64 -2.30
C LEU A 184 2.01 -2.30 -1.35
N GLY A 185 0.84 -1.69 -1.17
CA GLY A 185 -0.26 -2.32 -0.42
C GLY A 185 0.04 -2.50 1.07
N PHE A 186 0.94 -1.68 1.62
CA PHE A 186 1.39 -1.69 3.01
C PHE A 186 2.08 -2.99 3.40
N ARG A 187 3.31 -3.10 2.92
CA ARG A 187 4.25 -4.17 3.24
C ARG A 187 5.57 -3.62 3.74
N LEU A 188 6.32 -4.47 4.40
CA LEU A 188 7.69 -4.18 4.80
C LEU A 188 8.64 -5.20 4.16
N ALA A 189 9.67 -4.70 3.49
CA ALA A 189 10.81 -5.48 3.00
C ALA A 189 11.93 -5.45 4.06
N LEU A 190 11.93 -6.40 4.99
CA LEU A 190 12.88 -6.39 6.12
C LEU A 190 14.19 -7.07 5.72
N PRO A 191 15.32 -6.36 5.67
CA PRO A 191 16.59 -6.98 5.29
C PRO A 191 17.05 -8.04 6.29
N ARG A 192 17.45 -9.21 5.79
CA ARG A 192 18.08 -10.30 6.53
C ARG A 192 19.49 -10.56 5.98
N GLY A 193 20.26 -9.48 5.87
CA GLY A 193 21.53 -9.42 5.14
C GLY A 193 21.33 -8.93 3.70
N PRO A 194 22.39 -8.93 2.87
CA PRO A 194 22.35 -8.36 1.52
C PRO A 194 21.63 -9.25 0.49
N LEU A 195 21.46 -10.54 0.76
CA LEU A 195 20.94 -11.53 -0.21
C LEU A 195 19.64 -12.19 0.26
N LYS A 196 18.98 -11.63 1.28
CA LYS A 196 17.76 -12.20 1.84
C LYS A 196 16.88 -11.11 2.43
N THR A 197 15.58 -11.23 2.19
CA THR A 197 14.57 -10.30 2.70
C THR A 197 13.43 -11.09 3.35
N GLU A 198 12.94 -10.60 4.48
CA GLU A 198 11.70 -11.06 5.09
C GLU A 198 10.58 -10.08 4.79
N PHE A 199 9.56 -10.53 4.09
CA PHE A 199 8.41 -9.71 3.75
C PHE A 199 7.34 -9.84 4.80
N TRP A 200 6.79 -8.70 5.21
CA TRP A 200 5.58 -8.64 6.02
C TRP A 200 4.50 -7.97 5.18
N HIS A 201 3.43 -8.69 4.87
CA HIS A 201 2.33 -8.17 4.08
C HIS A 201 1.05 -8.09 4.89
N PHE A 202 0.48 -6.90 4.92
CA PHE A 202 -0.79 -6.62 5.56
C PHE A 202 -1.86 -6.37 4.50
N VAL A 203 -3.09 -6.80 4.77
CA VAL A 203 -4.24 -6.29 4.00
C VAL A 203 -4.75 -5.04 4.69
N LEU A 204 -4.85 -3.94 3.95
CA LEU A 204 -5.48 -2.71 4.41
C LEU A 204 -6.93 -2.62 3.99
N LEU A 205 -7.78 -2.22 4.93
CA LEU A 205 -9.19 -1.96 4.72
C LEU A 205 -9.66 -0.84 5.66
N GLU A 206 -10.75 -0.16 5.31
CA GLU A 206 -11.38 0.83 6.18
C GLU A 206 -12.02 0.13 7.40
N ARG A 207 -11.79 0.69 8.59
CA ARG A 207 -12.15 0.04 9.86
C ARG A 207 -13.66 -0.20 10.00
N ASP A 208 -14.45 0.71 9.47
CA ASP A 208 -15.92 0.72 9.54
C ASP A 208 -16.59 0.21 8.25
N ALA A 209 -15.81 -0.35 7.31
CA ALA A 209 -16.36 -1.03 6.15
C ALA A 209 -17.28 -2.21 6.56
N PRO A 210 -18.34 -2.51 5.80
CA PRO A 210 -19.16 -3.69 6.03
C PRO A 210 -18.32 -4.97 6.06
N GLU A 211 -18.63 -5.90 6.98
CA GLU A 211 -17.85 -7.13 7.16
C GLU A 211 -17.77 -8.00 5.89
N GLU A 212 -18.83 -7.99 5.08
CA GLU A 212 -18.82 -8.68 3.78
C GLU A 212 -17.78 -8.06 2.83
N LEU A 213 -17.74 -6.73 2.72
CA LEU A 213 -16.76 -6.03 1.90
C LEU A 213 -15.32 -6.29 2.41
N LYS A 214 -15.11 -6.23 3.73
CA LYS A 214 -13.82 -6.57 4.34
C LYS A 214 -13.38 -7.99 4.00
N ARG A 215 -14.30 -8.96 4.04
CA ARG A 215 -14.03 -10.35 3.69
C ARG A 215 -13.59 -10.47 2.23
N VAL A 216 -14.30 -9.81 1.31
CA VAL A 216 -13.99 -9.84 -0.13
C VAL A 216 -12.63 -9.18 -0.41
N ILE A 217 -12.36 -8.00 0.15
CA ILE A 217 -11.07 -7.30 0.02
C ILE A 217 -9.93 -8.18 0.55
N ARG A 218 -10.12 -8.80 1.72
CA ARG A 218 -9.12 -9.69 2.33
C ARG A 218 -8.76 -10.86 1.44
N ILE A 219 -9.76 -11.56 0.89
CA ILE A 219 -9.52 -12.70 0.00
C ILE A 219 -8.87 -12.22 -1.31
N GLY A 220 -9.40 -11.15 -1.91
CA GLY A 220 -8.90 -10.61 -3.17
C GLY A 220 -7.45 -10.12 -3.08
N SER A 221 -7.08 -9.44 -1.99
CA SER A 221 -5.72 -8.94 -1.79
C SER A 221 -4.72 -10.10 -1.67
N GLN A 222 -5.05 -11.13 -0.89
CA GLN A 222 -4.21 -12.31 -0.72
C GLN A 222 -4.10 -13.17 -1.98
N ALA A 223 -5.17 -13.29 -2.77
CA ALA A 223 -5.16 -14.06 -4.02
C ALA A 223 -4.31 -13.41 -5.12
N ASN A 224 -4.14 -12.09 -5.08
CA ASN A 224 -3.36 -11.36 -6.07
C ASN A 224 -1.91 -11.21 -5.61
N ASN A 225 -1.71 -10.72 -4.38
CA ASN A 225 -0.41 -10.28 -3.93
C ASN A 225 -0.04 -10.89 -2.55
N GLY A 226 -0.63 -12.00 -2.13
CA GLY A 226 -0.16 -12.74 -0.94
C GLY A 226 1.07 -13.59 -1.26
N ALA A 227 1.57 -14.35 -0.28
CA ALA A 227 2.68 -15.30 -0.50
C ALA A 227 2.38 -16.40 -1.54
N ALA A 228 1.10 -16.63 -1.85
CA ALA A 228 0.64 -17.50 -2.93
C ALA A 228 -0.21 -16.72 -3.96
N GLY A 229 0.02 -15.41 -4.06
CA GLY A 229 -0.69 -14.51 -4.94
C GLY A 229 -0.24 -14.67 -6.39
N MET A 230 -1.18 -14.49 -7.32
CA MET A 230 -0.90 -14.62 -8.75
C MET A 230 0.17 -13.65 -9.26
N PHE A 231 0.19 -12.41 -8.78
CA PHE A 231 1.17 -11.40 -9.20
C PHE A 231 2.48 -11.52 -8.42
N ASP A 232 2.42 -11.71 -7.11
CA ASP A 232 3.61 -11.83 -6.25
C ASP A 232 4.49 -13.05 -6.62
N GLN A 233 3.94 -14.08 -7.28
CA GLN A 233 4.74 -15.21 -7.78
C GLN A 233 5.45 -14.94 -9.11
N ASP A 234 4.98 -13.95 -9.87
CA ASP A 234 5.57 -13.55 -11.15
C ASP A 234 6.72 -12.53 -10.95
N ASP A 235 6.70 -11.78 -9.84
CA ASP A 235 7.77 -10.84 -9.40
C ASP A 235 9.01 -11.58 -8.85
#